data_AF-A0AAW8NF05-F1
#
_entry.id   AF-A0AAW8NF05-F1
#
_cell.length_a   1.000
_cell.length_b   1.000
_cell.length_c   1.000
_cell.angle_alpha   90.00
_cell.angle_beta   90.00
_cell.angle_gamma   90.00
#
_symmetry.space_group_name_H-M   'P 1'
#
loop_
_entity.id
_entity.type
_entity.pdbx_description
1 polymer ?
#
loop_
_entity_poly.entity_id
_entity_poly.type
_entity_poly.pdbx_seq_one_letter_code
_entity_poly.pdbx_strand_id
1 'polypeptide(L)' 'MATYTPVELARELGYTNEHRPGLIVREYLRKQYPEHPKYQRWLLDEAQAADVRANVPRKH' A
#
# COMPACT_ATOMS: atom_id res chain seq x y z
N MET A 1 0.94 16.78 7.70
CA MET A 1 1.36 15.37 7.52
C MET A 1 0.45 14.78 6.46
N ALA A 2 1.00 14.42 5.29
CA ALA A 2 0.23 13.73 4.28
C ALA A 2 0.05 12.27 4.69
N THR A 3 -1.18 11.77 4.68
CA THR A 3 -1.48 10.36 4.89
C THR A 3 -1.86 9.72 3.57
N TYR A 4 -1.22 8.61 3.24
CA TYR A 4 -1.46 7.86 2.02
C TYR A 4 -2.27 6.60 2.32
N THR A 5 -3.17 6.25 1.41
CA THR A 5 -3.89 4.97 1.47
C THR A 5 -3.23 3.95 0.54
N PRO A 6 -3.35 2.64 0.82
CA PRO A 6 -2.86 1.60 -0.08
C PRO A 6 -3.44 1.69 -1.49
N VAL A 7 -4.65 2.24 -1.64
CA VAL A 7 -5.31 2.41 -2.93
C VAL A 7 -4.62 3.49 -3.76
N GLU A 8 -4.28 4.62 -3.14
CA GLU A 8 -3.54 5.70 -3.82
C GLU A 8 -2.17 5.22 -4.26
N LEU A 9 -1.42 4.55 -3.37
CA LEU A 9 -0.11 4.00 -3.71
C LEU A 9 -0.20 2.93 -4.80
N ALA A 10 -1.20 2.05 -4.76
CA ALA A 10 -1.40 1.07 -5.82
C ALA A 10 -1.70 1.74 -7.17
N ARG A 11 -2.51 2.81 -7.20
CA ARG A 11 -2.77 3.58 -8.42
C ARG A 11 -1.50 4.26 -8.95
N GLU A 12 -0.69 4.85 -8.07
CA GLU A 12 0.61 5.43 -8.45
C GLU A 12 1.55 4.39 -9.06
N LEU A 13 1.48 3.15 -8.58
CA LEU A 13 2.30 2.03 -9.05
C LEU A 13 1.73 1.34 -10.31
N GLY A 14 0.60 1.82 -10.85
CA GLY A 14 -0.04 1.25 -12.05
C GLY A 14 -1.03 0.10 -11.78
N TYR A 15 -1.32 -0.20 -10.52
CA TYR A 15 -2.30 -1.21 -10.12
C TYR A 15 -3.72 -0.64 -10.05
N THR A 16 -4.25 -0.22 -11.19
CA THR A 16 -5.61 0.33 -11.31
C THR A 16 -6.67 -0.74 -11.57
N ASN A 17 -6.26 -1.92 -12.07
CA ASN A 17 -7.14 -3.01 -12.52
C ASN A 17 -7.18 -4.21 -11.54
N GLU A 18 -6.84 -4.01 -10.27
CA GLU A 18 -6.95 -5.07 -9.28
C GLU A 18 -8.40 -5.40 -8.95
N HIS A 19 -8.72 -6.69 -8.77
CA HIS A 19 -10.03 -7.11 -8.28
C HIS A 19 -10.39 -6.49 -6.91
N ARG A 20 -9.37 -6.15 -6.11
CA ARG A 20 -9.49 -5.35 -4.89
C ARG A 20 -8.47 -4.21 -4.96
N PRO A 21 -8.90 -2.93 -4.97
CA PRO A 21 -7.97 -1.82 -5.04
C PRO A 21 -7.00 -1.79 -3.85
N GLY A 22 -5.71 -1.68 -4.15
CA GLY A 22 -4.64 -1.65 -3.15
C GLY A 22 -4.29 -3.01 -2.57
N LEU A 23 -4.61 -4.12 -3.26
CA LEU A 23 -4.37 -5.47 -2.75
C LEU A 23 -2.88 -5.72 -2.58
N ILE A 24 -2.08 -5.48 -3.62
CA ILE A 24 -0.63 -5.74 -3.59
C ILE A 24 0.06 -4.92 -2.49
N VAL A 25 -0.31 -3.64 -2.36
CA VAL A 25 0.22 -2.78 -1.30
C VAL A 25 -0.18 -3.29 0.09
N ARG A 26 -1.43 -3.72 0.28
CA ARG A 26 -1.88 -4.31 1.57
C ARG A 26 -1.19 -5.63 1.87
N GLU A 27 -0.91 -6.46 0.87
CA GLU A 27 -0.17 -7.71 1.05
C GLU A 27 1.27 -7.45 1.48
N TYR A 28 1.93 -6.48 0.85
CA TYR A 28 3.26 -6.02 1.27
C TYR A 28 3.24 -5.51 2.71
N LEU A 29 2.32 -4.61 3.04
CA LEU A 29 2.20 -4.03 4.38
C LEU A 29 1.87 -5.07 5.45
N ARG A 30 1.05 -6.09 5.14
CA ARG A 30 0.77 -7.19 6.06
C ARG A 30 1.99 -8.06 6.35
N LYS A 31 2.91 -8.19 5.40
CA LYS A 31 4.18 -8.90 5.61
C LYS A 31 5.12 -8.10 6.50
N GLN A 32 5.17 -6.78 6.32
CA GLN A 32 6.03 -5.89 7.12
C GLN A 32 5.48 -5.60 8.51
N TYR A 33 4.16 -5.46 8.64
CA TYR A 33 3.47 -5.12 9.88
C TYR A 33 2.43 -6.20 10.22
N PRO A 34 2.87 -7.40 10.66
CA PRO A 34 1.97 -8.50 10.97
C PRO A 34 1.06 -8.22 12.18
N GLU A 35 1.46 -7.30 13.05
CA GLU A 35 0.68 -6.88 14.22
C GLU A 35 -0.47 -5.93 13.87
N HIS A 36 -0.55 -5.45 12.62
CA HIS A 36 -1.62 -4.53 12.21
C HIS A 36 -2.99 -5.20 12.31
N PRO A 37 -3.95 -4.63 13.06
CA PRO A 37 -5.22 -5.26 13.30
C PRO A 37 -6.00 -5.57 12.02
N LYS A 38 -6.57 -6.78 11.98
CA LYS A 38 -7.50 -7.19 10.93
C LYS A 38 -8.67 -6.21 10.92
N TYR A 39 -9.00 -5.66 9.76
CA TYR A 39 -10.05 -4.63 9.52
C TYR A 39 -9.70 -3.17 9.82
N GLN A 40 -8.54 -2.87 10.42
CA GLN A 40 -8.12 -1.48 10.58
C GLN A 40 -7.67 -0.88 9.25
N ARG A 41 -8.09 0.37 8.99
CA ARG A 41 -7.67 1.12 7.79
C ARG A 41 -6.17 1.35 7.84
N TRP A 42 -5.51 1.13 6.71
CA TRP A 42 -4.12 1.52 6.51
C TRP A 42 -4.06 3.01 6.21
N LEU A 43 -3.41 3.75 7.11
CA LEU A 43 -3.07 5.16 6.94
C LEU A 43 -1.56 5.23 7.05
N LEU A 44 -0.91 5.48 5.93
CA LEU A 44 0.54 5.43 5.80
C LEU A 44 1.08 6.85 5.89
N ASP A 45 2.17 7.04 6.62
CA ASP A 45 2.93 8.26 6.53
C ASP A 45 3.78 8.30 5.25
N GLU A 46 4.48 9.41 5.03
CA GLU A 46 5.31 9.60 3.85
C GLU A 46 6.48 8.60 3.79
N ALA A 47 7.04 8.20 4.93
CA ALA A 47 8.13 7.23 5.00
C ALA A 47 7.66 5.83 4.62
N GLN A 48 6.52 5.40 5.14
CA GLN A 48 5.86 4.14 4.79
C GLN A 48 5.43 4.13 3.31
N ALA A 49 4.94 5.26 2.81
CA ALA A 49 4.62 5.40 1.39
C ALA A 49 5.87 5.27 0.50
N ALA A 50 6.99 5.87 0.89
CA ALA A 50 8.25 5.74 0.17
C ALA A 50 8.78 4.30 0.19
N ASP A 51 8.67 3.59 1.32
CA ASP A 51 9.04 2.19 1.45
C ASP A 51 8.19 1.29 0.53
N VAL A 52 6.88 1.50 0.51
CA VAL A 52 5.97 0.82 -0.43
C VAL A 52 6.39 1.09 -1.87
N ARG A 53 6.69 2.35 -2.24
CA ARG A 53 7.09 2.70 -3.60
C ARG A 53 8.42 2.09 -4.04
N ALA A 54 9.31 1.80 -3.08
CA ALA A 54 10.62 1.20 -3.33
C ALA A 54 10.55 -0.34 -3.42
N ASN A 55 9.69 -0.96 -2.61
CA ASN A 55 9.64 -2.42 -2.48
C ASN A 55 8.51 -3.09 -3.28
N VAL A 56 7.41 -2.37 -3.56
CA VAL A 56 6.32 -2.91 -4.37
C VAL A 56 6.67 -2.72 -5.86
N PRO A 57 6.66 -3.80 -6.68
CA PRO A 57 6.96 -3.69 -8.10
C PRO A 57 5.97 -2.75 -8.79
N ARG A 58 6.43 -2.00 -9.79
CA ARG A 58 5.55 -1.15 -10.61
C ARG A 58 4.98 -1.97 -11.76
N LYS A 59 3.68 -1.85 -11.99
CA LYS A 59 3.03 -2.41 -13.18
C LYS A 59 3.12 -1.35 -14.29
N HIS A 60 4.12 -1.52 -15.16
CA HIS A 60 4.25 -0.73 -16.39
C HIS A 60 3.10 -1.02 -17.37
#